data_AF-E6VER4-F1
#
_entry.id   AF-E6VER4-F1
#
_cell.length_a   1.000
_cell.length_b   1.000
_cell.length_c   1.000
_cell.angle_alpha   90.00
_cell.angle_beta   90.00
_cell.angle_gamma   90.00
#
_symmetry.space_group_name_H-M   'P 1'
#
loop_
_entity.id
_entity.type
_entity.pdbx_description
1 polymer ?
#
loop_
_entity_poly.entity_id
_entity_poly.type
_entity_poly.pdbx_seq_one_letter_code
_entity_poly.pdbx_strand_id
1 'polypeptide(L)'
;MRIVWDEYKRLVNIDRHGMDFADLDEAFFERSAIVPAKLDRMIAVGELFSGVIVVVFLKLGTEGVSVISMRSASRRERRLIDE
;
A
#
# COMPACT_ATOMS: atom_id res chain seq x y z
N MET A 1 -5.79 -6.05 -12.51
CA MET A 1 -6.14 -6.16 -11.08
C MET A 1 -6.92 -4.92 -10.66
N ARG A 2 -8.09 -5.05 -10.04
CA ARG A 2 -8.85 -3.89 -9.54
C ARG A 2 -8.28 -3.37 -8.22
N ILE A 3 -8.03 -2.06 -8.12
CA ILE A 3 -7.66 -1.40 -6.87
C ILE A 3 -8.89 -0.62 -6.41
N VAL A 4 -9.36 -0.93 -5.20
CA VAL A 4 -10.52 -0.26 -4.61
C VAL A 4 -10.20 0.19 -3.19
N TRP A 5 -10.99 1.13 -2.68
CA TRP A 5 -10.91 1.60 -1.32
C TRP A 5 -12.27 2.13 -0.88
N ASP A 6 -12.39 2.32 0.42
CA ASP A 6 -13.46 3.12 0.99
C ASP A 6 -13.06 4.60 0.92
N GLU A 7 -13.95 5.47 0.43
CA GLU A 7 -13.61 6.88 0.20
C GLU A 7 -13.35 7.64 1.50
N TYR A 8 -14.05 7.30 2.58
CA TYR A 8 -13.78 7.88 3.90
C TYR A 8 -12.37 7.50 4.39
N LYS A 9 -11.93 6.26 4.16
CA LYS A 9 -10.54 5.85 4.48
C LYS A 9 -9.51 6.60 3.64
N ARG A 10 -9.78 6.82 2.35
CA ARG A 10 -8.89 7.61 1.47
C ARG A 10 -8.70 9.02 2.02
N LEU A 11 -9.80 9.71 2.32
CA LEU A 11 -9.74 11.08 2.86
C LEU A 11 -9.00 11.14 4.20
N VAL A 12 -9.26 10.20 5.11
CA VAL A 12 -8.54 10.10 6.38
C VAL A 12 -7.05 9.81 6.17
N ASN A 13 -6.69 9.02 5.16
CA ASN A 13 -5.30 8.72 4.85
C ASN A 13 -4.57 9.95 4.30
N ILE A 14 -5.21 10.71 3.41
CA ILE A 14 -4.68 11.96 2.88
C ILE A 14 -4.42 12.94 4.03
N ASP A 15 -5.39 13.13 4.92
CA ASP A 15 -5.25 14.02 6.09
C ASP A 15 -4.06 13.61 6.99
N ARG A 16 -3.92 12.31 7.27
CA ARG A 16 -2.90 11.81 8.21
C ARG A 16 -1.51 11.65 7.62
N HIS A 17 -1.41 11.36 6.33
CA HIS A 17 -0.16 10.93 5.69
C HIS A 17 0.22 11.73 4.46
N GLY A 18 -0.66 12.60 3.96
CA GLY A 18 -0.43 13.39 2.75
C GLY A 18 -0.32 12.56 1.48
N MET A 19 -0.84 11.32 1.49
CA MET A 19 -0.76 10.38 0.37
C MET A 19 -2.15 9.92 -0.04
N ASP A 20 -2.37 9.91 -1.35
CA ASP A 20 -3.63 9.53 -1.95
C ASP A 20 -3.56 8.09 -2.48
N PHE A 21 -4.55 7.25 -2.13
CA PHE A 21 -4.67 5.90 -2.67
C PHE A 21 -4.83 5.90 -4.20
N ALA A 22 -5.35 6.98 -4.78
CA ALA A 22 -5.48 7.14 -6.23
C ALA A 22 -4.14 7.20 -6.97
N ASP A 23 -3.03 7.39 -6.25
CA ASP A 23 -1.68 7.34 -6.82
C ASP A 23 -1.16 5.90 -7.01
N LEU A 24 -1.90 4.89 -6.54
CA LEU A 24 -1.53 3.48 -6.66
C LEU A 24 -2.04 2.88 -7.98
N ASP A 25 -1.15 2.18 -8.67
CA ASP A 25 -1.46 1.39 -9.86
C ASP A 25 -1.03 -0.07 -9.69
N GLU A 26 -1.34 -0.91 -10.67
CA GLU A 26 -0.97 -2.33 -10.64
C GLU A 26 0.56 -2.50 -10.59
N ALA A 27 1.28 -1.63 -11.29
CA ALA A 27 2.72 -1.70 -11.43
C ALA A 27 3.44 -1.44 -10.09
N PHE A 28 2.87 -0.62 -9.20
CA PHE A 28 3.34 -0.48 -7.83
C PHE A 28 3.31 -1.82 -7.08
N PHE A 29 2.21 -2.57 -7.15
CA PHE A 29 2.08 -3.86 -6.45
C PHE A 29 3.00 -4.92 -7.06
N GLU A 30 3.18 -4.94 -8.37
CA GLU A 30 4.10 -5.86 -9.06
C GLU A 30 5.56 -5.66 -8.65
N ARG A 31 5.98 -4.42 -8.43
CA ARG A 31 7.35 -4.08 -8.01
C ARG A 31 7.57 -4.10 -6.51
N SER A 32 6.51 -4.23 -5.71
CA SER A 32 6.59 -4.16 -4.25
C SER A 32 6.98 -5.50 -3.62
N ALA A 33 7.73 -5.44 -2.52
CA ALA A 33 7.85 -6.57 -1.62
C ALA A 33 6.53 -6.75 -0.85
N ILE A 34 5.84 -7.88 -1.06
CA ILE A 34 4.55 -8.18 -0.42
C ILE A 34 4.76 -9.19 0.71
N VAL A 35 4.38 -8.81 1.92
CA VAL A 35 4.48 -9.65 3.12
C VAL A 35 3.14 -9.75 3.85
N PRO A 36 2.84 -10.88 4.51
CA PRO A 36 1.64 -10.99 5.34
C PRO A 36 1.74 -10.09 6.59
N ALA A 37 0.60 -9.57 7.01
CA ALA A 37 0.42 -8.80 8.23
C ALA A 37 -0.63 -9.47 9.15
N LYS A 38 -1.03 -8.79 10.22
CA LYS A 38 -2.06 -9.28 11.14
C LYS A 38 -3.47 -9.15 10.54
N LEU A 39 -4.39 -10.01 10.97
CA LEU A 39 -5.82 -9.95 10.64
C LEU A 39 -6.10 -10.02 9.12
N ASP A 40 -5.50 -10.99 8.44
CA ASP A 40 -5.65 -11.26 6.99
C ASP A 40 -5.26 -10.11 6.06
N ARG A 41 -4.49 -9.15 6.58
CA ARG A 41 -3.96 -8.04 5.79
C ARG A 41 -2.63 -8.41 5.16
N MET A 42 -2.36 -7.74 4.05
CA MET A 42 -1.08 -7.75 3.37
C MET A 42 -0.44 -6.36 3.48
N ILE A 43 0.89 -6.34 3.46
CA ILE A 43 1.69 -5.13 3.33
C ILE A 43 2.45 -5.22 2.01
N ALA A 44 2.35 -4.18 1.19
CA ALA A 44 3.25 -3.93 0.07
C ALA A 44 4.23 -2.82 0.49
N VAL A 45 5.53 -3.09 0.35
CA VAL A 45 6.58 -2.07 0.49
C VAL A 45 7.21 -1.86 -0.86
N GLY A 46 7.22 -0.62 -1.33
CA GLY A 46 7.70 -0.28 -2.66
C GLY A 46 7.98 1.20 -2.83
N GLU A 47 8.59 1.54 -3.95
CA GLU A 47 8.93 2.92 -4.30
C GLU A 47 7.81 3.60 -5.08
N LEU A 48 7.52 4.85 -4.72
CA LEU A 48 6.80 5.82 -5.53
C LEU A 48 7.66 7.09 -5.70
N PHE A 49 7.17 8.04 -6.50
CA PHE A 49 7.82 9.35 -6.67
C PHE A 49 8.10 10.08 -5.34
N SER A 50 7.29 9.81 -4.31
CA SER A 50 7.42 10.37 -2.95
C SER A 50 8.41 9.63 -2.05
N GLY A 51 9.04 8.57 -2.55
CA GLY A 51 10.00 7.71 -1.85
C GLY A 51 9.43 6.33 -1.53
N VAL A 52 10.09 5.63 -0.59
CA VAL A 52 9.64 4.29 -0.17
C VAL A 52 8.42 4.39 0.72
N ILE A 53 7.34 3.72 0.32
CA ILE A 53 6.06 3.70 1.02
C ILE A 53 5.65 2.29 1.43
N VAL A 54 4.65 2.25 2.32
CA VAL A 54 3.98 1.05 2.81
C VAL A 54 2.50 1.18 2.52
N VAL A 55 1.95 0.20 1.82
CA VAL A 55 0.51 0.07 1.56
C VAL A 55 -0.01 -1.15 2.32
N VAL A 56 -1.01 -0.92 3.17
CA VAL A 56 -1.76 -2.00 3.84
C VAL A 56 -3.03 -2.27 3.05
N PHE A 57 -3.28 -3.52 2.68
CA PHE A 57 -4.42 -3.90 1.86
C PHE A 57 -4.97 -5.29 2.20
N LEU A 58 -6.19 -5.56 1.73
CA LEU A 58 -6.79 -6.91 1.69
C LEU A 58 -6.80 -7.40 0.24
N LYS A 59 -6.60 -8.71 0.04
CA LYS A 59 -6.85 -9.34 -1.26
C LYS A 59 -8.35 -9.55 -1.44
N LEU A 60 -8.88 -9.20 -2.61
CA LEU A 60 -10.25 -9.47 -3.03
C LEU A 60 -10.24 -10.65 -4.01
N GLY A 61 -10.00 -11.84 -3.46
CA GLY A 61 -9.74 -13.04 -4.27
C GLY A 61 -8.48 -12.86 -5.13
N THR A 62 -8.61 -13.17 -6.42
CA THR A 62 -7.56 -12.95 -7.44
C THR A 62 -7.80 -11.72 -8.29
N GLU A 63 -8.94 -11.05 -8.14
CA GLU A 63 -9.40 -10.00 -9.04
C GLU A 63 -8.92 -8.61 -8.64
N GLY A 64 -8.58 -8.39 -7.36
CA GLY A 64 -8.26 -7.06 -6.87
C GLY A 64 -7.71 -6.98 -5.46
N VAL A 65 -7.50 -5.74 -5.02
CA VAL A 65 -7.05 -5.36 -3.69
C VAL A 65 -7.92 -4.23 -3.13
N SER A 66 -8.16 -4.29 -1.82
CA SER A 66 -8.83 -3.22 -1.07
C SER A 66 -7.81 -2.48 -0.21
N VAL A 67 -7.50 -1.23 -0.55
CA VAL A 67 -6.50 -0.41 0.15
C VAL A 67 -7.08 0.10 1.46
N ILE A 68 -6.29 -0.01 2.53
CA ILE A 68 -6.66 0.39 3.89
C ILE A 68 -5.84 1.59 4.35
N SER A 69 -4.54 1.61 4.05
CA SER A 69 -3.63 2.67 4.49
C SER A 69 -2.42 2.75 3.57
N MET A 70 -1.88 3.96 3.41
CA MET A 70 -0.70 4.28 2.62
C MET A 70 0.11 5.33 3.37
N ARG A 71 1.38 5.03 3.64
CA ARG A 71 2.27 5.91 4.42
C ARG A 71 3.73 5.71 4.07
N SER A 72 4.59 6.63 4.50
CA SER A 72 6.04 6.46 4.39
C SER A 72 6.52 5.21 5.12
N ALA A 73 7.47 4.51 4.49
CA ALA A 73 8.12 3.34 5.08
C ALA A 73 9.09 3.75 6.20
N SER A 74 9.00 3.05 7.33
CA SER A 74 9.99 3.12 8.40
C SER A 74 11.32 2.52 7.95
N ARG A 75 12.41 2.83 8.67
CA ARG A 75 13.74 2.25 8.39
C ARG A 75 13.76 0.73 8.36
N ARG A 76 12.92 0.08 9.19
CA ARG A 76 12.81 -1.39 9.21
C ARG A 76 12.10 -1.93 7.99
N GLU A 77 11.06 -1.24 7.52
CA GLU A 77 10.27 -1.64 6.35
C GLU A 77 11.06 -1.47 5.06
N ARG A 78 11.86 -0.41 4.93
CA ARG A 78 12.72 -0.17 3.75
C ARG A 78 13.67 -1.33 3.45
N ARG A 79 14.17 -1.99 4.50
CA ARG A 79 15.03 -3.19 4.36
C ARG A 79 14.37 -4.39 3.68
N LEU A 80 13.06 -4.33 3.39
CA LEU A 80 12.37 -5.37 2.62
C LEU A 80 12.61 -5.24 1.11
N ILE A 81 13.06 -4.07 0.64
CA ILE A 81 13.36 -3.80 -0.77
C ILE A 81 14.83 -3.39 -1.00
N ASP A 82 15.59 -3.14 0.08
CA ASP A 82 17.03 -2.93 0.01
C ASP A 82 17.71 -4.31 -0.18
N GLU A 83 18.14 -4.63 -1.40
CA GLU A 83 19.23 -5.60 -1.68
C GLU A 83 20.59 -4.92 -1.59
#